data_AF-A0A0S7XPU4-F1
#
_entry.id   AF-A0A0S7XPU4-F1
#
_cell.length_a   1.000
_cell.length_b   1.000
_cell.length_c   1.000
_cell.angle_alpha   90.00
_cell.angle_beta   90.00
_cell.angle_gamma   90.00
#
_symmetry.space_group_name_H-M   'P 1'
#
loop_
_entity.id
_entity.type
_entity.pdbx_description
1 polymer ?
#
loop_
_entity_poly.entity_id
_entity_poly.type
_entity_poly.pdbx_seq_one_letter_code
_entity_poly.pdbx_strand_id
1 'polypeptide(L)'
;MSEARRIATTLIEEGIAARAHFQIWWVLRNKALPRFYDTMNNLEYVDFFHASNAGHYKLFLLALSKIFDRDTRVAGLSEFRRALAGEGRNDLSDYIEHRLSPFLDRIRAVVGIRSQSLVHNERALSREQVYQINGITPNQLRELIDVTCSTISHVASELGIRNTIFDSDRSERATMKMLEVLERGHA
;
A
#
# COMPACT_ATOMS: atom_id res chain seq x y z
N MET A 1 -27.00 4.80 -3.17
CA MET A 1 -25.74 4.07 -3.43
C MET A 1 -25.70 2.90 -2.47
N SER A 2 -25.40 1.68 -2.93
CA SER A 2 -25.38 0.51 -2.04
C SER A 2 -24.21 0.59 -1.06
N GLU A 3 -24.29 -0.12 0.07
CA GLU A 3 -23.28 -0.08 1.11
C GLU A 3 -21.96 -0.68 0.59
N ALA A 4 -22.04 -1.76 -0.17
CA ALA A 4 -20.90 -2.36 -0.84
C ALA A 4 -20.20 -1.35 -1.77
N ARG A 5 -20.95 -0.55 -2.54
CA ARG A 5 -20.35 0.47 -3.43
C ARG A 5 -19.69 1.61 -2.63
N ARG A 6 -20.24 1.99 -1.48
CA ARG A 6 -19.63 3.00 -0.59
C ARG A 6 -18.28 2.50 -0.05
N ILE A 7 -18.26 1.29 0.51
CA ILE A 7 -17.04 0.68 1.03
C ILE A 7 -16.01 0.47 -0.08
N ALA A 8 -16.44 0.00 -1.26
CA ALA A 8 -15.56 -0.17 -2.42
C ALA A 8 -14.83 1.12 -2.81
N THR A 9 -15.52 2.27 -2.76
CA THR A 9 -14.93 3.57 -3.09
C THR A 9 -13.81 3.93 -2.10
N THR A 10 -14.04 3.75 -0.79
CA THR A 10 -13.00 3.95 0.23
C THR A 10 -11.83 2.98 0.05
N LEU A 11 -12.11 1.71 -0.24
CA LEU A 11 -11.07 0.71 -0.49
C LEU A 11 -10.26 1.00 -1.76
N ILE A 12 -10.86 1.59 -2.79
CA ILE A 12 -10.14 2.06 -3.99
C ILE A 12 -9.17 3.20 -3.62
N GLU A 13 -9.62 4.17 -2.82
CA GLU A 13 -8.76 5.27 -2.37
C GLU A 13 -7.56 4.77 -1.56
N GLU A 14 -7.80 3.89 -0.59
CA GLU A 14 -6.73 3.30 0.22
C GLU A 14 -5.83 2.37 -0.60
N GLY A 15 -6.38 1.64 -1.58
CA GLY A 15 -5.60 0.81 -2.50
C GLY A 15 -4.68 1.64 -3.41
N ILE A 16 -5.17 2.77 -3.92
CA ILE A 16 -4.38 3.78 -4.64
C ILE A 16 -3.25 4.30 -3.74
N ALA A 17 -3.56 4.67 -2.50
CA ALA A 17 -2.58 5.19 -1.55
C ALA A 17 -1.50 4.15 -1.22
N ALA A 18 -1.91 2.91 -0.90
CA ALA A 18 -1.01 1.79 -0.62
C ALA A 18 -0.04 1.56 -1.79
N ARG A 19 -0.58 1.43 -3.02
CA ARG A 19 0.23 1.17 -4.21
C ARG A 19 1.16 2.34 -4.54
N ALA A 20 0.65 3.57 -4.56
CA ALA A 20 1.44 4.74 -4.94
C ALA A 20 2.59 4.98 -3.96
N HIS A 21 2.31 4.98 -2.65
CA HIS A 21 3.34 5.22 -1.64
C HIS A 21 4.37 4.09 -1.56
N PHE A 22 3.95 2.83 -1.75
CA PHE A 22 4.90 1.73 -1.86
C PHE A 22 5.83 1.89 -3.07
N GLN A 23 5.29 2.22 -4.24
CA GLN A 23 6.08 2.43 -5.45
C GLN A 23 7.10 3.56 -5.30
N ILE A 24 6.71 4.70 -4.72
CA ILE A 24 7.62 5.82 -4.48
C ILE A 24 8.72 5.40 -3.51
N TRP A 25 8.35 4.82 -2.36
CA TRP A 25 9.32 4.33 -1.38
C TRP A 25 10.28 3.30 -1.99
N TRP A 26 9.76 2.37 -2.77
CA TRP A 26 10.55 1.32 -3.44
C TRP A 26 11.61 1.93 -4.36
N VAL A 27 11.23 2.94 -5.16
CA VAL A 27 12.18 3.64 -6.03
C VAL A 27 13.26 4.31 -5.20
N LEU A 28 12.87 5.17 -4.25
CA LEU A 28 13.81 5.97 -3.47
C LEU A 28 14.79 5.11 -2.65
N ARG A 29 14.35 3.94 -2.17
CA ARG A 29 15.16 3.10 -1.26
C ARG A 29 15.88 1.95 -1.96
N ASN A 30 15.46 1.53 -3.15
CA ASN A 30 16.00 0.32 -3.78
C ASN A 30 16.42 0.56 -5.23
N LYS A 31 15.51 1.04 -6.08
CA LYS A 31 15.76 1.13 -7.53
C LYS A 31 16.68 2.29 -7.91
N ALA A 32 16.58 3.43 -7.22
CA ALA A 32 17.27 4.66 -7.58
C ALA A 32 18.69 4.78 -7.01
N LEU A 33 18.97 4.16 -5.85
CA LEU A 33 20.19 4.44 -5.08
C LEU A 33 21.52 4.17 -5.80
N PRO A 34 21.68 3.19 -6.71
CA PRO A 34 22.96 3.05 -7.43
C PRO A 34 23.26 4.20 -8.40
N ARG A 35 22.24 4.89 -8.92
CA ARG A 35 22.38 5.93 -9.95
C ARG A 35 22.23 7.33 -9.39
N PHE A 36 21.19 7.56 -8.59
CA PHE A 36 20.78 8.88 -8.14
C PHE A 36 21.24 9.19 -6.72
N TYR A 37 22.25 8.48 -6.19
CA TYR A 37 22.73 8.70 -4.83
C TYR A 37 23.15 10.16 -4.63
N ASP A 38 24.05 10.67 -5.48
CA ASP A 38 24.55 12.04 -5.35
C ASP A 38 23.43 13.06 -5.57
N THR A 39 22.56 12.82 -6.55
CA THR A 39 21.36 13.64 -6.77
C THR A 39 20.56 13.72 -5.48
N MET A 40 20.17 12.59 -4.88
CA MET A 40 19.33 12.56 -3.67
C MET A 40 20.03 13.08 -2.41
N ASN A 41 21.37 13.14 -2.38
CA ASN A 41 22.16 13.68 -1.26
C ASN A 41 22.62 15.12 -1.48
N ASN A 42 22.11 15.83 -2.49
CA ASN A 42 22.37 17.26 -2.63
C ASN A 42 21.80 18.02 -1.41
N LEU A 43 22.64 18.83 -0.78
CA LEU A 43 22.31 19.65 0.39
C LEU A 43 21.09 20.58 0.20
N GLU A 44 20.76 20.98 -1.03
CA GLU A 44 19.60 21.85 -1.30
C GLU A 44 18.25 21.17 -1.05
N TYR A 45 18.19 19.83 -1.14
CA TYR A 45 16.93 19.10 -1.03
C TYR A 45 17.04 17.69 -0.42
N VAL A 46 18.19 17.34 0.17
CA VAL A 46 18.43 16.05 0.86
C VAL A 46 17.38 15.79 1.96
N ASP A 47 16.95 16.84 2.66
CA ASP A 47 15.92 16.76 3.70
C ASP A 47 14.55 16.33 3.16
N PHE A 48 14.21 16.74 1.92
CA PHE A 48 13.00 16.28 1.25
C PHE A 48 13.05 14.77 1.01
N PHE A 49 14.19 14.22 0.58
CA PHE A 49 14.34 12.79 0.35
C PHE A 49 14.35 11.98 1.66
N HIS A 50 14.98 12.49 2.71
CA HIS A 50 14.91 11.89 4.05
C HIS A 50 13.48 11.82 4.57
N ALA A 51 12.75 12.94 4.52
CA ALA A 51 11.36 13.01 4.96
C ALA A 51 10.45 12.12 4.09
N SER A 52 10.58 12.19 2.76
CA SER A 52 9.75 11.44 1.80
C SER A 52 9.94 9.94 1.94
N ASN A 53 11.19 9.46 2.08
CA ASN A 53 11.46 8.04 2.25
C ASN A 53 10.83 7.50 3.55
N ALA A 54 10.90 8.25 4.64
CA ALA A 54 10.26 7.88 5.90
C ALA A 54 8.72 7.95 5.82
N GLY A 55 8.19 9.01 5.21
CA GLY A 55 6.76 9.26 5.09
C GLY A 55 6.08 8.21 4.23
N HIS A 56 6.58 7.96 3.02
CA HIS A 56 5.99 6.98 2.10
C HIS A 56 5.99 5.57 2.68
N TYR A 57 7.04 5.19 3.41
CA TYR A 57 7.07 3.91 4.13
C TYR A 57 5.88 3.76 5.10
N LYS A 58 5.67 4.77 5.94
CA LYS A 58 4.56 4.76 6.92
C LYS A 58 3.20 4.80 6.24
N LEU A 59 3.06 5.62 5.19
CA LEU A 59 1.79 5.85 4.52
C LEU A 59 1.26 4.60 3.81
N PHE A 60 2.10 3.84 3.10
CA PHE A 60 1.61 2.62 2.44
C PHE A 60 1.21 1.54 3.45
N LEU A 61 1.95 1.42 4.57
CA LEU A 61 1.62 0.48 5.64
C LEU A 61 0.31 0.86 6.34
N LEU A 62 0.10 2.16 6.57
CA LEU A 62 -1.14 2.66 7.15
C LEU A 62 -2.34 2.38 6.22
N ALA A 63 -2.20 2.68 4.93
CA ALA A 63 -3.23 2.42 3.94
C ALA A 63 -3.59 0.93 3.85
N LEU A 64 -2.59 0.04 3.77
CA LEU A 64 -2.82 -1.41 3.83
C LEU A 64 -3.50 -1.84 5.12
N SER A 65 -3.08 -1.28 6.25
CA SER A 65 -3.66 -1.65 7.54
C SER A 65 -5.12 -1.24 7.67
N LYS A 66 -5.54 -0.13 7.04
CA LYS A 66 -6.95 0.27 6.96
C LYS A 66 -7.75 -0.68 6.09
N ILE A 67 -7.20 -1.12 4.95
CA ILE A 67 -7.83 -2.11 4.07
C ILE A 67 -8.09 -3.42 4.81
N PHE A 68 -7.13 -3.85 5.65
CA PHE A 68 -7.24 -5.08 6.46
C PHE A 68 -7.83 -4.87 7.86
N ASP A 69 -8.33 -3.68 8.18
CA ASP A 69 -8.92 -3.41 9.48
C ASP A 69 -10.19 -4.27 9.66
N ARG A 70 -10.35 -4.80 10.86
CA ARG A 70 -11.47 -5.69 11.23
C ARG A 70 -12.48 -4.98 12.14
N ASP A 71 -12.22 -3.73 12.54
CA ASP A 71 -13.19 -2.93 13.27
C ASP A 71 -14.43 -2.70 12.39
N THR A 72 -15.60 -3.08 12.90
CA THR A 72 -16.87 -3.03 12.18
C THR A 72 -17.35 -1.61 11.87
N ARG A 73 -16.68 -0.59 12.44
CA ARG A 73 -16.93 0.84 12.18
C ARG A 73 -16.11 1.37 11.01
N VAL A 74 -15.17 0.58 10.47
CA VAL A 74 -14.23 0.99 9.42
C VAL A 74 -14.58 0.29 8.10
N ALA A 75 -14.41 0.99 6.98
CA ALA A 75 -14.62 0.47 5.63
C ALA A 75 -13.48 -0.49 5.18
N GLY A 76 -13.20 -1.54 5.95
CA GLY A 76 -12.20 -2.56 5.65
C GLY A 76 -12.76 -3.72 4.79
N LEU A 77 -11.90 -4.64 4.37
CA LEU A 77 -12.27 -5.80 3.54
C LEU A 77 -13.26 -6.75 4.24
N SER A 78 -13.20 -6.87 5.57
CA SER A 78 -14.17 -7.65 6.34
C SER A 78 -15.58 -7.08 6.19
N GLU A 79 -15.70 -5.75 6.30
CA GLU A 79 -16.96 -5.03 6.15
C GLU A 79 -17.45 -5.03 4.71
N PHE A 80 -16.53 -4.96 3.75
CA PHE A 80 -16.87 -5.08 2.34
C PHE A 80 -17.51 -6.43 2.01
N ARG A 81 -16.90 -7.53 2.49
CA ARG A 81 -17.46 -8.88 2.33
C ARG A 81 -18.84 -9.01 2.98
N ARG A 82 -19.00 -8.49 4.19
CA ARG A 82 -20.28 -8.47 4.90
C ARG A 82 -21.35 -7.73 4.11
N ALA A 83 -21.02 -6.55 3.57
CA ALA A 83 -21.94 -5.77 2.74
C ALA A 83 -22.31 -6.51 1.44
N LEU A 84 -21.34 -7.14 0.76
CA LEU A 84 -21.59 -7.94 -0.44
C LEU A 84 -22.54 -9.11 -0.16
N ALA A 85 -22.30 -9.87 0.89
CA ALA A 85 -23.17 -10.97 1.30
C ALA A 85 -24.58 -10.49 1.66
N GLY A 86 -24.70 -9.36 2.38
CA GLY A 86 -25.98 -8.72 2.70
C GLY A 86 -26.75 -8.21 1.47
N GLU A 87 -26.05 -7.90 0.38
CA GLU A 87 -26.61 -7.51 -0.92
C GLU A 87 -26.85 -8.73 -1.85
N GLY A 88 -26.69 -9.96 -1.36
CA GLY A 88 -26.89 -11.20 -2.12
C GLY A 88 -25.75 -11.53 -3.08
N ARG A 89 -24.62 -10.81 -3.02
CA ARG A 89 -23.40 -11.01 -3.84
C ARG A 89 -22.40 -11.93 -3.14
N ASN A 90 -22.85 -13.11 -2.74
CA ASN A 90 -21.99 -14.10 -2.07
C ASN A 90 -20.83 -14.56 -2.97
N ASP A 91 -21.04 -14.61 -4.29
CA ASP A 91 -20.03 -14.85 -5.31
C ASP A 91 -18.81 -13.93 -5.15
N LEU A 92 -19.05 -12.62 -4.97
CA LEU A 92 -18.00 -11.62 -4.82
C LEU A 92 -17.37 -11.66 -3.42
N SER A 93 -18.16 -11.91 -2.38
CA SER A 93 -17.65 -12.08 -1.02
C SER A 93 -16.67 -13.27 -0.93
N ASP A 94 -17.03 -14.39 -1.54
CA ASP A 94 -16.22 -15.61 -1.56
C ASP A 94 -14.99 -15.45 -2.45
N TYR A 95 -15.10 -14.70 -3.56
CA TYR A 95 -13.97 -14.33 -4.38
C TYR A 95 -12.88 -13.59 -3.57
N ILE A 96 -13.27 -12.60 -2.75
CA ILE A 96 -12.32 -11.86 -1.91
C ILE A 96 -11.60 -12.81 -0.94
N GLU A 97 -12.35 -13.66 -0.24
CA GLU A 97 -11.79 -14.63 0.70
C GLU A 97 -10.81 -15.57 0.01
N HIS A 98 -11.25 -16.17 -1.10
CA HIS A 98 -10.44 -17.15 -1.82
C HIS A 98 -9.12 -16.53 -2.31
N ARG A 99 -9.17 -15.31 -2.84
CA ARG A 99 -8.00 -14.59 -3.36
C ARG A 99 -7.00 -14.18 -2.28
N LEU A 100 -7.48 -13.86 -1.08
CA LEU A 100 -6.63 -13.34 0.01
C LEU A 100 -6.24 -14.41 1.04
N SER A 101 -6.92 -15.55 1.07
CA SER A 101 -6.61 -16.66 1.98
C SER A 101 -5.15 -17.14 1.91
N PRO A 102 -4.46 -17.19 0.75
CA PRO A 102 -3.04 -17.60 0.69
C PRO A 102 -2.09 -16.57 1.32
N PHE A 103 -2.56 -15.35 1.58
CA PHE A 103 -1.76 -14.22 2.05
C PHE A 103 -2.00 -13.88 3.52
N LEU A 104 -2.78 -14.68 4.26
CA LEU A 104 -3.19 -14.38 5.63
C LEU A 104 -2.02 -14.10 6.59
N ASP A 105 -0.92 -14.85 6.49
CA ASP A 105 0.25 -14.62 7.34
C ASP A 105 0.93 -13.28 7.04
N ARG A 106 0.94 -12.87 5.77
CA ARG A 106 1.47 -11.56 5.36
C ARG A 106 0.55 -10.42 5.79
N ILE A 107 -0.76 -10.63 5.73
CA ILE A 107 -1.76 -9.68 6.24
C ILE A 107 -1.57 -9.49 7.75
N ARG A 108 -1.41 -10.59 8.51
CA ARG A 108 -1.11 -10.53 9.95
C ARG A 108 0.16 -9.76 10.24
N ALA A 109 1.23 -9.99 9.47
CA ALA A 109 2.48 -9.26 9.60
C ALA A 109 2.29 -7.74 9.39
N VAL A 110 1.57 -7.32 8.34
CA VAL A 110 1.30 -5.89 8.09
C VAL A 110 0.50 -5.24 9.23
N VAL A 111 -0.54 -5.92 9.72
CA VAL A 111 -1.34 -5.43 10.85
C VAL A 111 -0.50 -5.35 12.13
N GLY A 112 0.40 -6.31 12.35
CA GLY A 112 1.39 -6.29 13.44
C GLY A 112 2.38 -5.13 13.34
N ILE A 113 2.86 -4.81 12.13
CA ILE A 113 3.73 -3.66 11.89
C ILE A 113 3.02 -2.36 12.32
N ARG A 114 1.72 -2.18 12.04
CA ARG A 114 0.98 -0.97 12.47
C ARG A 114 0.97 -0.84 13.99
N SER A 115 0.64 -1.89 14.73
CA SER A 115 0.58 -1.82 16.19
C SER A 115 1.96 -1.50 16.78
N GLN A 116 3.03 -2.09 16.24
CA GLN A 116 4.39 -1.93 16.74
C GLN A 116 5.14 -0.67 16.26
N SER A 117 4.82 -0.13 15.08
CA SER A 117 5.61 0.96 14.47
C SER A 117 4.88 2.31 14.37
N LEU A 118 3.54 2.32 14.39
CA LEU A 118 2.73 3.53 14.27
C LEU A 118 2.04 3.92 15.58
N VAL A 119 1.68 2.94 16.42
CA VAL A 119 0.95 3.18 17.69
C VAL A 119 1.90 3.22 18.88
N HIS A 120 2.92 2.36 18.89
CA HIS A 120 3.95 2.38 19.91
C HIS A 120 5.26 2.80 19.24
N ASN A 121 5.80 3.98 19.58
CA ASN A 121 7.23 4.24 19.40
C ASN A 121 7.97 3.36 20.42
N GLU A 122 7.91 2.02 20.28
CA GLU A 122 8.71 1.13 21.10
C GLU A 122 10.16 1.54 20.89
N ARG A 123 10.76 2.06 21.96
CA ARG A 123 12.09 2.63 21.97
C ARG A 123 13.06 1.55 21.47
N ALA A 124 13.62 1.75 20.27
CA ALA A 124 14.79 1.03 19.71
C ALA A 124 14.58 -0.07 18.65
N LEU A 125 13.52 -0.04 17.83
CA LEU A 125 13.48 -0.89 16.62
C LEU A 125 13.77 -0.10 15.34
N SER A 126 14.89 -0.42 14.69
CA SER A 126 15.20 -0.03 13.31
C SER A 126 14.23 -0.68 12.33
N ARG A 127 14.11 -0.13 11.11
CA ARG A 127 13.18 -0.66 10.10
C ARG A 127 13.57 -2.08 9.66
N GLU A 128 14.86 -2.33 9.53
CA GLU A 128 15.41 -3.66 9.28
C GLU A 128 14.99 -4.65 10.38
N GLN A 129 15.00 -4.22 11.64
CA GLN A 129 14.47 -5.02 12.75
C GLN A 129 12.95 -5.21 12.66
N VAL A 130 12.18 -4.20 12.25
CA VAL A 130 10.72 -4.35 12.03
C VAL A 130 10.42 -5.41 10.97
N TYR A 131 11.16 -5.43 9.86
CA TYR A 131 11.02 -6.48 8.83
C TYR A 131 11.45 -7.86 9.32
N GLN A 132 12.54 -7.93 10.11
CA GLN A 132 12.98 -9.19 10.72
C GLN A 132 11.96 -9.74 11.72
N ILE A 133 11.39 -8.87 12.57
CA ILE A 133 10.39 -9.23 13.58
C ILE A 133 9.09 -9.70 12.93
N ASN A 134 8.65 -9.02 11.87
CA ASN A 134 7.39 -9.33 11.20
C ASN A 134 7.55 -10.32 10.04
N GLY A 135 8.79 -10.74 9.73
CA GLY A 135 9.10 -11.77 8.73
C GLY A 135 8.67 -11.47 7.30
N ILE A 136 8.41 -10.20 6.95
CA ILE A 136 7.87 -9.81 5.63
C ILE A 136 8.86 -8.96 4.83
N THR A 137 9.18 -9.42 3.63
CA THR A 137 10.10 -8.74 2.70
C THR A 137 9.38 -7.70 1.84
N PRO A 138 10.10 -6.70 1.29
CA PRO A 138 9.52 -5.75 0.35
C PRO A 138 8.84 -6.38 -0.88
N ASN A 139 9.38 -7.48 -1.41
CA ASN A 139 8.76 -8.19 -2.53
C ASN A 139 7.45 -8.87 -2.12
N GLN A 140 7.40 -9.43 -0.92
CA GLN A 140 6.17 -9.99 -0.37
C GLN A 140 5.11 -8.91 -0.10
N LEU A 141 5.52 -7.71 0.31
CA LEU A 141 4.65 -6.54 0.44
C LEU A 141 4.11 -6.08 -0.92
N ARG A 142 4.96 -6.01 -1.96
CA ARG A 142 4.55 -5.71 -3.33
C ARG A 142 3.48 -6.69 -3.81
N GLU A 143 3.74 -7.99 -3.67
CA GLU A 143 2.80 -9.04 -4.06
C GLU A 143 1.48 -8.94 -3.30
N LEU A 144 1.53 -8.66 -1.99
CA LEU A 144 0.33 -8.44 -1.18
C LEU A 144 -0.48 -7.22 -1.65
N ILE A 145 0.18 -6.10 -1.94
CA ILE A 145 -0.47 -4.90 -2.51
C ILE A 145 -1.12 -5.25 -3.85
N ASP A 146 -0.43 -6.01 -4.69
CA ASP A 146 -0.91 -6.33 -6.04
C ASP A 146 -2.13 -7.26 -6.02
N VAL A 147 -2.10 -8.32 -5.22
CA VAL A 147 -3.27 -9.20 -5.07
C VAL A 147 -4.44 -8.44 -4.42
N THR A 148 -4.17 -7.56 -3.46
CA THR A 148 -5.22 -6.77 -2.77
C THR A 148 -5.87 -5.77 -3.72
N CYS A 149 -5.08 -4.97 -4.43
CA CYS A 149 -5.58 -3.96 -5.36
C CYS A 149 -6.34 -4.58 -6.53
N SER A 150 -5.83 -5.69 -7.09
CA SER A 150 -6.52 -6.39 -8.19
C SER A 150 -7.83 -7.01 -7.71
N THR A 151 -7.87 -7.56 -6.49
CA THR A 151 -9.09 -8.12 -5.88
C THR A 151 -10.15 -7.03 -5.68
N ILE A 152 -9.79 -5.89 -5.07
CA ILE A 152 -10.70 -4.74 -4.88
C ILE A 152 -11.19 -4.22 -6.23
N SER A 153 -10.30 -4.07 -7.21
CA SER A 153 -10.65 -3.53 -8.53
C SER A 153 -11.59 -4.46 -9.31
N HIS A 154 -11.37 -5.78 -9.22
CA HIS A 154 -12.28 -6.76 -9.83
C HIS A 154 -13.68 -6.63 -9.24
N VAL A 155 -13.80 -6.71 -7.91
CA VAL A 155 -15.10 -6.62 -7.23
C VAL A 155 -15.77 -5.27 -7.49
N ALA A 156 -15.03 -4.16 -7.46
CA ALA A 156 -15.56 -2.84 -7.77
C ALA A 156 -16.10 -2.75 -9.22
N SER A 157 -15.42 -3.38 -10.18
CA SER A 157 -15.85 -3.45 -11.58
C SER A 157 -17.16 -4.23 -11.70
N GLU A 158 -17.30 -5.36 -10.99
CA GLU A 158 -18.52 -6.16 -10.90
C GLU A 158 -19.70 -5.43 -10.21
N LEU A 159 -19.40 -4.39 -9.44
CA LEU A 159 -20.38 -3.44 -8.89
C LEU A 159 -20.66 -2.24 -9.83
N GLY A 160 -20.06 -2.23 -11.02
CA GLY A 160 -20.23 -1.17 -12.04
C GLY A 160 -19.42 0.10 -11.76
N ILE A 161 -18.37 0.04 -10.95
CA ILE A 161 -17.44 1.16 -10.72
C ILE A 161 -16.34 1.09 -11.78
N ARG A 162 -16.18 2.16 -12.57
CA ARG A 162 -15.22 2.21 -13.69
C ARG A 162 -13.84 2.76 -13.31
N ASN A 163 -13.79 3.65 -12.32
CA ASN A 163 -12.55 4.23 -11.84
C ASN A 163 -12.01 3.38 -10.68
N THR A 164 -11.20 2.39 -11.02
CA THR A 164 -10.62 1.44 -10.06
C THR A 164 -9.14 1.75 -9.80
N ILE A 165 -8.47 0.89 -9.02
CA ILE A 165 -7.06 1.09 -8.68
C ILE A 165 -6.21 0.83 -9.92
N PHE A 166 -5.26 1.71 -10.20
CA PHE A 166 -4.43 1.62 -11.41
C PHE A 166 -3.55 0.36 -11.42
N ASP A 167 -3.54 -0.37 -12.54
CA ASP A 167 -2.71 -1.57 -12.70
C ASP A 167 -1.37 -1.31 -13.41
N SER A 168 -0.53 -0.44 -12.83
CA SER A 168 0.79 -0.13 -13.40
C SER A 168 1.78 0.41 -12.37
N ASP A 169 3.05 0.51 -12.75
CA ASP A 169 4.16 1.15 -12.04
C ASP A 169 4.16 2.69 -12.18
N ARG A 170 2.97 3.31 -12.29
CA ARG A 170 2.82 4.74 -12.62
C ARG A 170 3.60 5.65 -11.68
N SER A 171 3.52 5.43 -10.37
CA SER A 171 4.20 6.27 -9.38
C SER A 171 5.71 6.00 -9.35
N GLU A 172 6.10 4.75 -9.61
CA GLU A 172 7.50 4.36 -9.75
C GLU A 172 8.14 5.08 -10.97
N ARG A 173 7.50 5.05 -12.15
CA ARG A 173 7.98 5.78 -13.34
C ARG A 173 8.01 7.28 -13.13
N ALA A 174 6.99 7.85 -12.48
CA ALA A 174 6.95 9.28 -12.19
C ALA A 174 8.12 9.71 -11.28
N THR A 175 8.40 8.91 -10.24
CA THR A 175 9.52 9.15 -9.31
C THR A 175 10.87 9.07 -10.03
N MET A 176 11.07 8.06 -10.88
CA MET A 176 12.29 7.93 -11.69
C MET A 176 12.48 9.15 -12.62
N LYS A 177 11.42 9.57 -13.33
CA LYS A 177 11.50 10.75 -14.20
C LYS A 177 11.83 12.04 -13.44
N MET A 178 11.27 12.20 -12.24
CA MET A 178 11.60 13.33 -11.37
C MET A 178 13.10 13.34 -11.02
N LEU A 179 13.65 12.19 -10.63
CA LEU A 179 15.08 12.07 -10.34
C LEU A 179 15.96 12.35 -11.57
N GLU A 180 15.56 11.90 -12.76
CA GLU A 180 16.27 12.20 -14.02
C GLU A 180 16.25 13.69 -14.38
N VAL A 181 15.18 14.41 -14.03
CA VAL A 181 15.10 15.87 -14.24
C VAL A 181 16.00 16.57 -13.23
N LEU A 182 15.98 16.15 -11.97
CA LEU A 182 16.87 16.69 -10.94
C LEU A 182 18.33 16.46 -11.31
N GLU A 183 18.74 15.22 -11.62
CA GLU A 183 20.11 14.88 -12.04
C GLU A 183 20.62 15.78 -13.18
N ARG A 184 19.79 16.02 -14.21
CA ARG A 184 20.12 16.90 -15.34
C ARG A 184 20.21 18.38 -14.96
N GLY A 185 19.47 18.83 -13.96
CA GLY A 185 19.56 20.20 -13.46
C GLY A 185 20.84 20.50 -12.67
N HIS A 186 21.64 19.47 -12.36
CA HIS A 186 22.92 19.58 -11.66
C HIS A 186 24.15 19.45 -12.58
N ALA A 187 23.92 19.07 -13.84
CA ALA A 187 24.96 18.95 -14.87
C ALA A 187 25.11 20.28 -15.62
#